data_AF-A0A0F4LGH5-F1
#
_entry.id   AF-A0A0F4LGH5-F1
#
_cell.length_a   1.000
_cell.length_b   1.000
_cell.length_c   1.000
_cell.angle_alpha   90.00
_cell.angle_beta   90.00
_cell.angle_gamma   90.00
#
_symmetry.space_group_name_H-M   'P 1'
#
loop_
_entity.id
_entity.type
_entity.pdbx_description
1 polymer ?
#
loop_
_entity_poly.entity_id
_entity_poly.type
_entity_poly.pdbx_seq_one_letter_code
_entity_poly.pdbx_strand_id
1 'polypeptide(L)'
;MLSKRNDYDLVVIGSGLSGQAAAAASVEKGLNTLVVEKGRTTGGSGNYVEGIFAVNSKMQKKQGINLSEKEILHDEQEFSHFEADTMIWKDYIAQSAKNVEWLNNIGVKFDGVATLGAGLNTWHMFKGLGNHAIHDAMQPYSEKNGVEFITSAAAVNLLQNSTGNITGVNIEDFATKKQKEIKTKAVILATGGYLNNRKMLLKYFNSNANRIIPMNSGKSDGSGLQLAWKVGAKKFGMGMAMMFGGQIKEDTIPSYQFWKTDIGIASCEMAPLWVNEVGQRFVDESVFRIWAHAGNAIIRQEKVYAIFDQDILDEFADKKLPRSLKPLSDRTRLDKLKSMISKAEKTHLSFLTKANSIAELAEKLHLPQLAETVKRYNQLALIKKDEDFEKTANYLKTIQKGPFYAFELGVGAYCTMGGLRVNRKNEVLDENGRQISGLYAVGSDASAVLVGDTYGVNVPGSEAGYCIYSGRTAVDNIAMLTH
;
A
#
# COMPACT_ATOMS: atom_id res chain seq x y z
N MET A 1 -8.48 -5.15 28.21
CA MET A 1 -9.63 -5.68 28.97
C MET A 1 -10.71 -6.05 27.96
N LEU A 2 -11.23 -7.27 28.05
CA LEU A 2 -12.32 -7.72 27.18
C LEU A 2 -13.60 -6.92 27.45
N SER A 3 -14.48 -6.90 26.45
CA SER A 3 -15.80 -6.27 26.58
C SER A 3 -16.56 -6.81 27.79
N LYS A 4 -17.38 -5.95 28.41
CA LYS A 4 -18.32 -6.36 29.47
C LYS A 4 -19.61 -6.97 28.90
N ARG A 5 -20.01 -6.61 27.68
CA ARG A 5 -21.19 -7.15 27.00
C ARG A 5 -20.88 -8.51 26.37
N ASN A 6 -21.91 -9.34 26.19
CA ASN A 6 -21.79 -10.68 25.59
C ASN A 6 -22.39 -10.77 24.17
N ASP A 7 -23.05 -9.70 23.71
CA ASP A 7 -23.80 -9.68 22.46
C ASP A 7 -23.73 -8.29 21.81
N TYR A 8 -23.57 -8.30 20.49
CA TYR A 8 -23.50 -7.14 19.60
C TYR A 8 -24.16 -7.47 18.26
N ASP A 9 -24.80 -6.48 17.65
CA ASP A 9 -25.35 -6.62 16.29
C ASP A 9 -24.21 -6.85 15.28
N LEU A 10 -23.06 -6.20 15.51
CA LEU A 10 -21.88 -6.26 14.65
C LEU A 10 -20.58 -6.34 15.47
N VAL A 11 -19.68 -7.23 15.06
CA VAL A 11 -18.27 -7.21 15.51
C VAL A 11 -17.33 -6.95 14.34
N VAL A 12 -16.49 -5.92 14.46
CA VAL A 12 -15.45 -5.55 13.48
C VAL A 12 -14.09 -5.99 14.02
N ILE A 13 -13.36 -6.82 13.27
CA ILE A 13 -12.04 -7.31 13.64
C ILE A 13 -10.97 -6.53 12.88
N GLY A 14 -10.21 -5.72 13.60
CA GLY A 14 -9.20 -4.80 13.09
C GLY A 14 -9.71 -3.35 13.08
N SER A 15 -8.87 -2.44 13.58
CA SER A 15 -9.20 -1.02 13.72
C SER A 15 -8.43 -0.12 12.74
N GLY A 16 -8.07 -0.67 11.57
CA GLY A 16 -7.47 0.08 10.46
C GLY A 16 -8.46 1.03 9.79
N LEU A 17 -8.06 1.66 8.68
CA LEU A 17 -8.90 2.62 7.96
C LEU A 17 -10.29 2.05 7.60
N SER A 18 -10.36 0.81 7.12
CA SER A 18 -11.61 0.13 6.76
C SER A 18 -12.46 -0.25 7.98
N GLY A 19 -11.83 -0.72 9.05
CA GLY A 19 -12.52 -1.04 10.29
C GLY A 19 -13.11 0.20 10.97
N GLN A 20 -12.40 1.32 10.92
CA GLN A 20 -12.87 2.62 11.42
C GLN A 20 -14.01 3.18 10.56
N ALA A 21 -13.94 3.01 9.24
CA ALA A 21 -15.05 3.37 8.35
C ALA A 21 -16.31 2.52 8.63
N ALA A 22 -16.16 1.22 8.86
CA ALA A 22 -17.26 0.34 9.25
C ALA A 22 -17.86 0.75 10.61
N ALA A 23 -17.01 1.03 11.61
CA ALA A 23 -17.45 1.50 12.92
C ALA A 23 -18.25 2.82 12.84
N ALA A 24 -17.76 3.80 12.06
CA ALA A 24 -18.47 5.06 11.89
C ALA A 24 -19.77 4.88 11.09
N ALA A 25 -19.78 4.02 10.07
CA ALA A 25 -21.00 3.73 9.30
C ALA A 25 -22.07 3.02 10.14
N SER A 26 -21.66 2.19 11.11
CA SER A 26 -22.60 1.40 11.92
C SER A 26 -23.42 2.28 12.87
N VAL A 27 -22.88 3.44 13.27
CA VAL A 27 -23.60 4.49 14.00
C VAL A 27 -24.81 4.98 13.22
N GLU A 28 -24.67 5.27 11.92
CA GLU A 28 -25.77 5.76 11.07
C GLU A 28 -26.90 4.73 10.90
N LYS A 29 -26.61 3.45 11.19
CA LYS A 29 -27.56 2.34 11.15
C LYS A 29 -28.06 1.93 12.53
N GLY A 30 -27.61 2.59 13.60
CA GLY A 30 -28.02 2.27 14.97
C GLY A 30 -27.58 0.88 15.46
N LEU A 31 -26.51 0.32 14.90
CA LEU A 31 -26.03 -1.02 15.26
C LEU A 31 -25.19 -0.98 16.55
N ASN A 32 -25.48 -1.87 17.51
CA ASN A 32 -24.58 -2.11 18.63
C ASN A 32 -23.29 -2.77 18.13
N THR A 33 -22.18 -2.01 18.14
CA THR A 33 -20.95 -2.43 17.47
C THR A 33 -19.78 -2.57 18.44
N LEU A 34 -19.02 -3.66 18.29
CA LEU A 34 -17.73 -3.87 18.93
C LEU A 34 -16.61 -3.84 17.88
N VAL A 35 -15.56 -3.07 18.13
CA VAL A 35 -14.32 -3.09 17.33
C VAL A 35 -13.19 -3.71 18.16
N VAL A 36 -12.50 -4.69 17.58
CA VAL A 36 -11.46 -5.48 18.24
C VAL A 36 -10.11 -5.23 17.57
N GLU A 37 -9.14 -4.71 18.31
CA GLU A 37 -7.78 -4.44 17.85
C GLU A 37 -6.76 -5.27 18.64
N LYS A 38 -5.99 -6.12 17.94
CA LYS A 38 -4.97 -6.95 18.59
C LYS A 38 -3.78 -6.15 19.10
N GLY A 39 -3.46 -5.03 18.45
CA GLY A 39 -2.40 -4.13 18.85
C GLY A 39 -2.79 -3.28 20.07
N ARG A 40 -1.80 -2.61 20.66
CA ARG A 40 -2.03 -1.65 21.75
C ARG A 40 -2.70 -0.35 21.29
N THR A 41 -2.57 -0.03 20.01
CA THR A 41 -3.04 1.21 19.38
C THR A 41 -3.88 0.90 18.16
N THR A 42 -4.87 1.74 17.90
CA THR A 42 -5.74 1.65 16.73
C THR A 42 -5.09 2.24 15.47
N GLY A 43 -5.74 2.06 14.31
CA GLY A 43 -5.41 2.70 13.04
C GLY A 43 -4.52 1.89 12.10
N GLY A 44 -3.68 0.99 12.63
CA GLY A 44 -2.84 0.09 11.83
C GLY A 44 -2.04 0.83 10.75
N SER A 45 -1.96 0.25 9.54
CA SER A 45 -1.32 0.92 8.40
C SER A 45 -2.15 2.09 7.85
N GLY A 46 -3.44 2.15 8.19
CA GLY A 46 -4.34 3.26 7.86
C GLY A 46 -3.87 4.60 8.39
N ASN A 47 -3.11 4.63 9.49
CA ASN A 47 -2.52 5.86 10.05
C ASN A 47 -1.60 6.61 9.09
N TYR A 48 -0.98 5.91 8.14
CA TYR A 48 0.06 6.47 7.28
C TYR A 48 -0.44 6.82 5.87
N VAL A 49 -1.69 6.47 5.56
CA VAL A 49 -2.31 6.70 4.25
C VAL A 49 -2.47 8.19 4.01
N GLU A 50 -2.06 8.69 2.85
CA GLU A 50 -2.13 10.12 2.56
C GLU A 50 -3.52 10.61 2.13
N GLY A 51 -4.35 9.76 1.51
CA GLY A 51 -5.64 10.18 0.99
C GLY A 51 -6.43 9.07 0.29
N ILE A 52 -7.65 9.38 -0.16
CA ILE A 52 -8.58 8.43 -0.78
C ILE A 52 -8.93 8.81 -2.21
N PHE A 53 -9.30 7.82 -3.02
CA PHE A 53 -9.85 8.05 -4.35
C PHE A 53 -11.28 8.62 -4.28
N ALA A 54 -11.53 9.64 -5.10
CA ALA A 54 -12.87 9.94 -5.59
C ALA A 54 -12.87 10.64 -6.94
N VAL A 55 -14.03 10.54 -7.61
CA VAL A 55 -14.34 11.27 -8.84
C VAL A 55 -15.66 12.03 -8.69
N ASN A 56 -15.79 13.17 -9.38
CA ASN A 56 -16.95 14.05 -9.36
C ASN A 56 -17.28 14.67 -7.99
N SER A 57 -16.29 14.78 -7.10
CA SER A 57 -16.45 15.40 -5.78
C SER A 57 -16.65 16.91 -5.87
N LYS A 58 -17.19 17.54 -4.81
CA LYS A 58 -17.26 19.00 -4.74
C LYS A 58 -15.87 19.66 -4.76
N MET A 59 -14.86 18.99 -4.20
CA MET A 59 -13.49 19.49 -4.20
C MET A 59 -12.90 19.53 -5.61
N GLN A 60 -13.12 18.48 -6.42
CA GLN A 60 -12.71 18.45 -7.83
C GLN A 60 -13.42 19.53 -8.65
N LYS A 61 -14.74 19.66 -8.49
CA LYS A 61 -15.54 20.67 -9.20
C LYS A 61 -15.06 22.10 -8.89
N LYS A 62 -14.72 22.40 -7.64
CA LYS A 62 -14.16 23.71 -7.24
C LYS A 62 -12.80 24.00 -7.89
N GLN A 63 -12.03 22.97 -8.25
CA GLN A 63 -10.75 23.08 -8.93
C GLN A 63 -10.86 22.99 -10.46
N GLY A 64 -12.08 22.91 -11.01
CA GLY A 64 -12.30 22.74 -12.45
C GLY A 64 -11.87 21.36 -12.98
N ILE A 65 -11.69 20.38 -12.11
CA ILE A 65 -11.34 19.01 -12.51
C ILE A 65 -12.61 18.29 -12.97
N ASN A 66 -12.63 17.89 -14.24
CA ASN A 66 -13.69 17.11 -14.85
C ASN A 66 -13.10 15.78 -15.35
N LEU A 67 -13.61 14.66 -14.85
CA LEU A 67 -13.16 13.32 -15.21
C LEU A 67 -14.39 12.46 -15.54
N SER A 68 -14.25 11.54 -16.48
CA SER A 68 -15.31 10.62 -16.86
C SER A 68 -15.23 9.33 -16.03
N GLU A 69 -16.31 8.99 -15.34
CA GLU A 69 -16.44 7.71 -14.62
C GLU A 69 -16.29 6.52 -15.57
N LYS A 70 -16.73 6.67 -16.83
CA LYS A 70 -16.61 5.65 -17.86
C LYS A 70 -15.15 5.44 -18.28
N GLU A 71 -14.40 6.52 -18.46
CA GLU A 71 -12.98 6.43 -18.85
C GLU A 71 -12.16 5.85 -17.70
N ILE A 72 -12.42 6.27 -16.45
CA ILE A 72 -11.76 5.68 -15.28
C ILE A 72 -12.01 4.17 -15.20
N LEU A 73 -13.26 3.73 -15.39
CA LEU A 73 -13.59 2.31 -15.37
C LEU A 73 -12.88 1.54 -16.49
N HIS A 74 -12.85 2.11 -17.70
CA HIS A 74 -12.15 1.53 -18.85
C HIS A 74 -10.64 1.42 -18.56
N ASP A 75 -10.01 2.49 -18.09
CA ASP A 75 -8.58 2.54 -17.78
C ASP A 75 -8.21 1.51 -16.72
N GLU A 76 -9.02 1.34 -15.66
CA GLU A 76 -8.79 0.32 -14.63
C GLU A 76 -8.96 -1.11 -15.17
N GLN A 77 -9.92 -1.33 -16.08
CA GLN A 77 -10.05 -2.63 -16.73
C GLN A 77 -8.82 -2.96 -17.57
N GLU A 78 -8.32 -2.02 -18.37
CA GLU A 78 -7.11 -2.23 -19.17
C GLU A 78 -5.88 -2.43 -18.27
N PHE A 79 -5.70 -1.58 -17.25
CA PHE A 79 -4.56 -1.63 -16.34
C PHE A 79 -4.49 -2.93 -15.54
N SER A 80 -5.65 -3.45 -15.13
CA SER A 80 -5.75 -4.74 -14.43
C SER A 80 -5.78 -5.96 -15.37
N HIS A 81 -5.59 -5.75 -16.67
CA HIS A 81 -5.72 -6.80 -17.70
C HIS A 81 -7.05 -7.55 -17.63
N PHE A 82 -8.13 -6.82 -17.30
CA PHE A 82 -9.49 -7.31 -17.13
C PHE A 82 -9.69 -8.32 -15.98
N GLU A 83 -8.72 -8.44 -15.07
CA GLU A 83 -8.85 -9.29 -13.88
C GLU A 83 -9.69 -8.64 -12.76
N ALA A 84 -9.72 -7.30 -12.69
CA ALA A 84 -10.51 -6.60 -11.69
C ALA A 84 -12.02 -6.75 -11.93
N ASP A 85 -12.78 -6.86 -10.84
CA ASP A 85 -14.24 -6.97 -10.90
C ASP A 85 -14.85 -5.63 -11.33
N THR A 86 -15.30 -5.59 -12.58
CA THR A 86 -15.83 -4.39 -13.23
C THR A 86 -17.06 -3.83 -12.50
N MET A 87 -17.92 -4.69 -11.95
CA MET A 87 -19.14 -4.23 -11.30
C MET A 87 -18.85 -3.65 -9.92
N ILE A 88 -17.88 -4.21 -9.20
CA ILE A 88 -17.42 -3.61 -7.94
C ILE A 88 -16.75 -2.26 -8.20
N TRP A 89 -15.89 -2.16 -9.21
CA TRP A 89 -15.28 -0.88 -9.61
C TRP A 89 -16.32 0.17 -10.00
N LYS A 90 -17.31 -0.20 -10.82
CA LYS A 90 -18.40 0.69 -11.22
C LYS A 90 -19.17 1.24 -10.02
N ASP A 91 -19.55 0.38 -9.06
CA ASP A 91 -20.25 0.80 -7.85
C ASP A 91 -19.37 1.69 -6.97
N TYR A 92 -18.08 1.34 -6.85
CA TYR A 92 -17.13 2.08 -6.06
C TYR A 92 -16.91 3.49 -6.62
N ILE A 93 -16.69 3.63 -7.92
CA ILE A 93 -16.59 4.90 -8.64
C ILE A 93 -17.80 5.77 -8.36
N ALA A 94 -19.01 5.24 -8.55
CA ALA A 94 -20.27 5.96 -8.37
C ALA A 94 -20.51 6.45 -6.93
N GLN A 95 -19.93 5.76 -5.93
CA GLN A 95 -20.06 6.13 -4.52
C GLN A 95 -18.90 7.00 -4.00
N SER A 96 -17.81 7.11 -4.76
CA SER A 96 -16.55 7.69 -4.27
C SER A 96 -16.68 9.15 -3.80
N ALA A 97 -17.37 10.03 -4.54
CA ALA A 97 -17.65 11.40 -4.09
C ALA A 97 -18.51 11.44 -2.82
N LYS A 98 -19.51 10.56 -2.71
CA LYS A 98 -20.37 10.47 -1.52
C LYS A 98 -19.57 10.04 -0.28
N ASN A 99 -18.53 9.22 -0.46
CA ASN A 99 -17.62 8.84 0.63
C ASN A 99 -16.79 10.03 1.12
N VAL A 100 -16.28 10.88 0.22
CA VAL A 100 -15.58 12.12 0.61
C VAL A 100 -16.50 13.06 1.38
N GLU A 101 -17.73 13.27 0.91
CA GLU A 101 -18.70 14.13 1.60
C GLU A 101 -19.11 13.56 2.96
N TRP A 102 -19.31 12.24 3.05
CA TRP A 102 -19.61 11.56 4.29
C TRP A 102 -18.48 11.73 5.32
N LEU A 103 -17.22 11.51 4.92
CA LEU A 103 -16.06 11.73 5.78
C LEU A 103 -15.99 13.18 6.27
N ASN A 104 -16.22 14.17 5.40
CA ASN A 104 -16.29 15.58 5.79
C ASN A 104 -17.37 15.84 6.85
N ASN A 105 -18.55 15.24 6.71
CA ASN A 105 -19.67 15.42 7.64
C ASN A 105 -19.38 14.86 9.03
N ILE A 106 -18.65 13.75 9.12
CA ILE A 106 -18.24 13.15 10.40
C ILE A 106 -16.93 13.75 10.97
N GLY A 107 -16.39 14.78 10.31
CA GLY A 107 -15.31 15.62 10.84
C GLY A 107 -13.94 15.45 10.20
N VAL A 108 -13.76 14.49 9.27
CA VAL A 108 -12.49 14.31 8.56
C VAL A 108 -12.19 15.55 7.72
N LYS A 109 -10.93 15.98 7.71
CA LYS A 109 -10.48 17.14 6.96
C LYS A 109 -9.57 16.72 5.81
N PHE A 110 -9.65 17.46 4.71
CA PHE A 110 -8.83 17.24 3.53
C PHE A 110 -8.06 18.52 3.18
N ASP A 111 -6.81 18.38 2.75
CA ASP A 111 -5.96 19.49 2.30
C ASP A 111 -6.19 19.85 0.82
N GLY A 112 -6.69 18.92 0.02
CA GLY A 112 -6.95 19.16 -1.39
C GLY A 112 -7.10 17.88 -2.21
N VAL A 113 -7.19 18.08 -3.53
CA VAL A 113 -7.12 17.00 -4.53
C VAL A 113 -5.77 17.08 -5.21
N ALA A 114 -5.13 15.93 -5.40
CA ALA A 114 -3.86 15.79 -6.07
C ALA A 114 -3.86 14.60 -7.04
N THR A 115 -2.76 14.45 -7.76
CA THR A 115 -2.41 13.27 -8.55
C THR A 115 -1.09 12.69 -8.04
N LEU A 116 -0.75 11.48 -8.47
CA LEU A 116 0.54 10.84 -8.25
C LEU A 116 1.13 10.41 -9.60
N GLY A 117 2.35 10.88 -9.90
CA GLY A 117 3.05 10.50 -11.12
C GLY A 117 2.27 10.87 -12.39
N ALA A 118 1.90 9.85 -13.17
CA ALA A 118 1.10 9.99 -14.40
C ALA A 118 -0.41 9.73 -14.19
N GLY A 119 -0.87 9.55 -12.95
CA GLY A 119 -2.27 9.22 -12.65
C GLY A 119 -3.25 10.39 -12.76
N LEU A 120 -4.52 10.10 -12.51
CA LEU A 120 -5.60 11.07 -12.54
C LEU A 120 -5.64 11.95 -11.27
N ASN A 121 -6.23 13.14 -11.37
CA ASN A 121 -6.46 14.04 -10.23
C ASN A 121 -7.64 13.56 -9.37
N THR A 122 -7.48 12.40 -8.75
CA THR A 122 -8.53 11.72 -7.97
C THR A 122 -8.15 11.55 -6.50
N TRP A 123 -6.95 11.96 -6.09
CA TRP A 123 -6.42 11.72 -4.76
C TRP A 123 -6.84 12.81 -3.77
N HIS A 124 -7.81 12.52 -2.92
CA HIS A 124 -8.30 13.43 -1.90
C HIS A 124 -7.45 13.28 -0.63
N MET A 125 -6.53 14.22 -0.44
CA MET A 125 -5.48 14.17 0.58
C MET A 125 -6.05 14.51 1.95
N PHE A 126 -5.89 13.62 2.92
CA PHE A 126 -6.25 13.89 4.31
C PHE A 126 -5.34 14.96 4.90
N LYS A 127 -5.92 15.89 5.65
CA LYS A 127 -5.15 16.78 6.50
C LYS A 127 -4.62 16.00 7.69
N GLY A 128 -3.30 15.85 7.78
CA GLY A 128 -2.65 15.04 8.82
C GLY A 128 -2.68 13.53 8.56
N LEU A 129 -2.78 13.12 7.29
CA LEU A 129 -2.82 11.72 6.87
C LEU A 129 -4.02 10.96 7.48
N GLY A 130 -4.05 9.65 7.28
CA GLY A 130 -5.09 8.78 7.84
C GLY A 130 -5.08 8.76 9.37
N ASN A 131 -3.97 9.12 10.02
CA ASN A 131 -3.91 9.27 11.47
C ASN A 131 -4.95 10.27 11.99
N HIS A 132 -5.00 11.48 11.42
CA HIS A 132 -6.00 12.47 11.82
C HIS A 132 -7.41 12.07 11.37
N ALA A 133 -7.56 11.48 10.17
CA ALA A 133 -8.87 10.98 9.73
C ALA A 133 -9.46 9.94 10.70
N ILE A 134 -8.61 9.10 11.28
CA ILE A 134 -9.00 8.06 12.24
C ILE A 134 -9.19 8.66 13.64
N HIS A 135 -8.16 9.30 14.20
CA HIS A 135 -8.13 9.63 15.62
C HIS A 135 -8.76 10.97 15.97
N ASP A 136 -8.87 11.91 15.01
CA ASP A 136 -9.51 13.20 15.24
C ASP A 136 -10.98 13.21 14.78
N ALA A 137 -11.42 12.20 14.01
CA ALA A 137 -12.76 12.15 13.41
C ALA A 137 -13.47 10.81 13.57
N MET A 138 -13.11 9.76 12.80
CA MET A 138 -13.91 8.52 12.75
C MET A 138 -14.03 7.81 14.10
N GLN A 139 -12.92 7.65 14.84
CA GLN A 139 -12.94 6.96 16.13
C GLN A 139 -13.70 7.78 17.19
N PRO A 140 -13.42 9.09 17.41
CA PRO A 140 -14.21 9.91 18.34
C PRO A 140 -15.70 9.96 17.98
N TYR A 141 -16.04 10.05 16.69
CA TYR A 141 -17.43 9.99 16.24
C TYR A 141 -18.09 8.66 16.62
N SER A 142 -17.39 7.54 16.43
CA SER A 142 -17.89 6.21 16.75
C SER A 142 -18.07 6.01 18.27
N GLU A 143 -17.05 6.33 19.07
CA GLU A 143 -17.07 6.18 20.53
C GLU A 143 -18.15 7.06 21.18
N LYS A 144 -18.28 8.32 20.73
CA LYS A 144 -19.32 9.24 21.23
C LYS A 144 -20.74 8.70 21.00
N ASN A 145 -20.93 7.91 19.95
CA ASN A 145 -22.22 7.31 19.60
C ASN A 145 -22.35 5.84 20.02
N GLY A 146 -21.52 5.37 20.95
CA GLY A 146 -21.72 4.10 21.65
C GLY A 146 -21.05 2.88 21.01
N VAL A 147 -20.18 3.05 20.01
CA VAL A 147 -19.32 1.96 19.53
C VAL A 147 -18.24 1.67 20.56
N GLU A 148 -18.08 0.40 20.93
CA GLU A 148 -17.05 -0.03 21.87
C GLU A 148 -15.77 -0.43 21.12
N PHE A 149 -14.63 0.12 21.53
CA PHE A 149 -13.31 -0.28 21.05
C PHE A 149 -12.56 -1.02 22.15
N ILE A 150 -12.03 -2.21 21.83
CA ILE A 150 -11.10 -2.92 22.69
C ILE A 150 -9.76 -3.12 21.98
N THR A 151 -8.67 -2.77 22.66
CA THR A 151 -7.30 -2.98 22.18
C THR A 151 -6.60 -4.08 22.97
N SER A 152 -5.45 -4.53 22.48
CA SER A 152 -4.70 -5.66 23.06
C SER A 152 -5.57 -6.91 23.20
N ALA A 153 -6.46 -7.15 22.24
CA ALA A 153 -7.36 -8.30 22.20
C ALA A 153 -7.49 -8.82 20.76
N ALA A 154 -7.40 -10.12 20.56
CA ALA A 154 -7.42 -10.74 19.23
C ALA A 154 -8.65 -11.64 19.06
N ALA A 155 -9.31 -11.58 17.90
CA ALA A 155 -10.20 -12.68 17.52
C ALA A 155 -9.37 -13.93 17.21
N VAL A 156 -9.74 -15.06 17.81
CA VAL A 156 -8.99 -16.32 17.69
C VAL A 156 -9.82 -17.45 17.07
N ASN A 157 -11.15 -17.32 17.05
CA ASN A 157 -12.04 -18.26 16.39
C ASN A 157 -13.34 -17.59 15.96
N LEU A 158 -13.85 -17.93 14.78
CA LEU A 158 -15.21 -17.61 14.35
C LEU A 158 -16.13 -18.77 14.72
N LEU A 159 -17.34 -18.46 15.18
CA LEU A 159 -18.35 -19.46 15.54
C LEU A 159 -19.36 -19.61 14.40
N GLN A 160 -19.63 -20.85 14.01
CA GLN A 160 -20.62 -21.20 13.00
C GLN A 160 -21.67 -22.18 13.56
N ASN A 161 -22.91 -22.03 13.13
CA ASN A 161 -23.94 -23.04 13.36
C ASN A 161 -23.84 -24.21 12.36
N SER A 162 -24.69 -25.23 12.51
CA SER A 162 -24.74 -26.41 11.63
C SER A 162 -25.05 -26.09 10.16
N THR A 163 -25.64 -24.94 9.88
CA THR A 163 -25.92 -24.46 8.51
C THR A 163 -24.78 -23.63 7.91
N GLY A 164 -23.68 -23.39 8.66
CA GLY A 164 -22.53 -22.61 8.24
C GLY A 164 -22.65 -21.10 8.46
N ASN A 165 -23.72 -20.61 9.10
CA ASN A 165 -23.90 -19.19 9.39
C ASN A 165 -23.04 -18.77 10.59
N ILE A 166 -22.44 -17.58 10.51
CA ILE A 166 -21.71 -17.00 11.64
C ILE A 166 -22.68 -16.66 12.77
N THR A 167 -22.32 -17.04 14.00
CA THR A 167 -23.10 -16.78 15.22
C THR A 167 -22.32 -16.07 16.32
N GLY A 168 -21.03 -15.83 16.11
CA GLY A 168 -20.19 -15.19 17.11
C GLY A 168 -18.70 -15.26 16.80
N VAL A 169 -17.91 -14.77 17.75
CA VAL A 169 -16.45 -14.76 17.70
C VAL A 169 -15.89 -14.95 19.11
N ASN A 170 -14.81 -15.74 19.22
CA ASN A 170 -14.02 -15.82 20.44
C ASN A 170 -12.90 -14.78 20.39
N ILE A 171 -12.84 -13.94 21.40
CA ILE A 171 -11.82 -12.90 21.57
C ILE A 171 -10.92 -13.27 22.74
N GLU A 172 -9.61 -13.19 22.54
CA GLU A 172 -8.58 -13.44 23.55
C GLU A 172 -7.90 -12.14 23.97
N ASP A 173 -7.81 -11.90 25.28
CA ASP A 173 -7.03 -10.79 25.83
C ASP A 173 -5.53 -11.10 25.75
N PHE A 174 -4.74 -10.17 25.21
CA PHE A 174 -3.34 -10.41 24.91
C PHE A 174 -2.51 -10.76 26.15
N ALA A 175 -2.77 -10.09 27.28
CA ALA A 175 -1.99 -10.21 28.51
C ALA A 175 -2.41 -11.41 29.34
N THR A 176 -3.72 -11.57 29.55
CA THR A 176 -4.26 -12.59 30.45
C THR A 176 -4.53 -13.93 29.78
N LYS A 177 -4.54 -13.97 28.43
CA LYS A 177 -4.94 -15.15 27.62
C LYS A 177 -6.36 -15.64 27.89
N LYS A 178 -7.16 -14.86 28.63
CA LYS A 178 -8.57 -15.17 28.84
C LYS A 178 -9.30 -15.00 27.52
N GLN A 179 -10.13 -15.98 27.20
CA GLN A 179 -11.02 -15.92 26.05
C GLN A 179 -12.44 -15.59 26.49
N LYS A 180 -13.15 -14.87 25.62
CA LYS A 180 -14.56 -14.56 25.79
C LYS A 180 -15.28 -14.78 24.46
N GLU A 181 -16.37 -15.52 24.52
CA GLU A 181 -17.31 -15.60 23.42
C GLU A 181 -18.15 -14.33 23.36
N ILE A 182 -18.23 -13.74 22.16
CA ILE A 182 -19.14 -12.66 21.83
C ILE A 182 -20.13 -13.19 20.79
N LYS A 183 -21.41 -13.17 21.13
CA LYS A 183 -22.50 -13.48 20.20
C LYS A 183 -22.67 -12.32 19.24
N THR A 184 -22.84 -12.64 17.96
CA THR A 184 -23.18 -11.65 16.94
C THR A 184 -23.70 -12.34 15.68
N LYS A 185 -24.54 -11.64 14.92
CA LYS A 185 -25.04 -12.13 13.62
C LYS A 185 -24.12 -11.73 12.45
N ALA A 186 -23.19 -10.80 12.67
CA ALA A 186 -22.33 -10.29 11.62
C ALA A 186 -20.91 -10.00 12.13
N VAL A 187 -19.91 -10.47 11.39
CA VAL A 187 -18.50 -10.17 11.59
C VAL A 187 -17.91 -9.55 10.33
N ILE A 188 -17.25 -8.39 10.48
CA ILE A 188 -16.43 -7.78 9.43
C ILE A 188 -14.95 -8.04 9.73
N LEU A 189 -14.23 -8.64 8.79
CA LEU A 189 -12.78 -8.74 8.82
C LEU A 189 -12.14 -7.53 8.13
N ALA A 190 -11.38 -6.76 8.90
CA ALA A 190 -10.68 -5.54 8.51
C ALA A 190 -9.21 -5.57 9.00
N THR A 191 -8.55 -6.72 8.81
CA THR A 191 -7.28 -7.09 9.48
C THR A 191 -6.01 -6.72 8.72
N GLY A 192 -6.13 -6.30 7.45
CA GLY A 192 -5.07 -5.62 6.72
C GLY A 192 -4.06 -6.54 6.01
N GLY A 193 -4.44 -7.78 5.71
CA GLY A 193 -3.64 -8.72 4.92
C GLY A 193 -2.49 -9.37 5.69
N TYR A 194 -1.45 -9.79 4.96
CA TYR A 194 -0.39 -10.68 5.47
C TYR A 194 1.04 -10.26 5.12
N LEU A 195 1.26 -9.01 4.71
CA LEU A 195 2.58 -8.51 4.26
C LEU A 195 3.71 -8.71 5.29
N ASN A 196 3.41 -8.69 6.59
CA ASN A 196 4.39 -8.91 7.65
C ASN A 196 4.55 -10.39 8.04
N ASN A 197 3.81 -11.31 7.40
CA ASN A 197 3.94 -12.74 7.61
C ASN A 197 4.90 -13.36 6.58
N ARG A 198 6.16 -13.50 7.00
CA ARG A 198 7.23 -14.05 6.15
C ARG A 198 6.89 -15.42 5.55
N LYS A 199 6.25 -16.31 6.33
CA LYS A 199 5.88 -17.65 5.87
C LYS A 199 4.81 -17.58 4.78
N MET A 200 3.82 -16.71 4.94
CA MET A 200 2.77 -16.52 3.93
C MET A 200 3.32 -15.83 2.67
N LEU A 201 4.20 -14.85 2.81
CA LEU A 201 4.89 -14.26 1.65
C LEU A 201 5.66 -15.33 0.87
N LEU A 202 6.51 -16.12 1.52
CA LEU A 202 7.26 -17.19 0.85
C LEU A 202 6.35 -18.24 0.19
N LYS A 203 5.17 -18.50 0.77
CA LYS A 203 4.23 -19.50 0.26
C LYS A 203 3.45 -19.02 -0.96
N TYR A 204 3.03 -17.75 -0.97
CA TYR A 204 2.04 -17.25 -1.94
C TYR A 204 2.60 -16.27 -2.95
N PHE A 205 3.74 -15.63 -2.69
CA PHE A 205 4.32 -14.69 -3.64
C PHE A 205 5.06 -15.47 -4.73
N ASN A 206 4.67 -15.27 -5.98
CA ASN A 206 5.22 -16.02 -7.13
C ASN A 206 6.60 -15.54 -7.58
N SER A 207 7.11 -14.44 -6.99
CA SER A 207 8.43 -13.85 -7.29
C SER A 207 9.36 -13.92 -6.07
N ASN A 208 10.58 -13.36 -6.16
CA ASN A 208 11.56 -13.40 -5.08
C ASN A 208 11.11 -12.62 -3.83
N ALA A 209 10.29 -13.27 -3.00
CA ALA A 209 9.70 -12.70 -1.80
C ALA A 209 10.74 -12.28 -0.75
N ASN A 210 12.01 -12.70 -0.85
CA ASN A 210 13.09 -12.24 0.04
C ASN A 210 13.42 -10.75 -0.15
N ARG A 211 13.10 -10.20 -1.33
CA ARG A 211 13.38 -8.82 -1.68
C ARG A 211 12.27 -7.85 -1.30
N ILE A 212 11.10 -8.36 -0.90
CA ILE A 212 9.98 -7.55 -0.42
C ILE A 212 10.32 -6.97 0.95
N ILE A 213 10.21 -5.65 1.05
CA ILE A 213 10.41 -4.85 2.26
C ILE A 213 9.04 -4.29 2.66
N PRO A 214 8.44 -4.78 3.76
CA PRO A 214 7.19 -4.25 4.27
C PRO A 214 7.34 -2.81 4.74
N MET A 215 6.53 -1.91 4.19
CA MET A 215 6.56 -0.47 4.44
C MET A 215 5.21 -0.04 5.01
N ASN A 216 4.86 -0.64 6.15
CA ASN A 216 3.55 -0.54 6.77
C ASN A 216 3.67 -0.55 8.31
N SER A 217 2.55 -0.66 9.03
CA SER A 217 2.53 -0.64 10.50
C SER A 217 3.19 -1.84 11.20
N GLY A 218 3.62 -2.88 10.47
CA GLY A 218 4.15 -4.11 11.05
C GLY A 218 3.09 -5.09 11.56
N LYS A 219 1.79 -4.77 11.45
CA LYS A 219 0.70 -5.54 12.08
C LYS A 219 0.01 -6.56 11.15
N SER A 220 0.26 -6.52 9.85
CA SER A 220 -0.44 -7.35 8.83
C SER A 220 0.12 -8.77 8.78
N ASP A 221 -0.36 -9.66 9.65
CA ASP A 221 0.17 -11.03 9.80
C ASP A 221 -0.72 -12.14 9.20
N GLY A 222 -1.84 -11.79 8.58
CA GLY A 222 -2.78 -12.74 7.97
C GLY A 222 -3.64 -13.53 8.96
N SER A 223 -3.64 -13.19 10.25
CA SER A 223 -4.44 -13.89 11.26
C SER A 223 -5.96 -13.84 10.96
N GLY A 224 -6.49 -12.70 10.55
CA GLY A 224 -7.91 -12.57 10.15
C GLY A 224 -8.27 -13.42 8.93
N LEU A 225 -7.38 -13.48 7.93
CA LEU A 225 -7.55 -14.35 6.76
C LEU A 225 -7.65 -15.82 7.17
N GLN A 226 -6.79 -16.26 8.10
CA GLN A 226 -6.82 -17.63 8.61
C GLN A 226 -8.11 -17.95 9.37
N LEU A 227 -8.71 -16.98 10.08
CA LEU A 227 -10.02 -17.17 10.70
C LEU A 227 -11.09 -17.49 9.64
N ALA A 228 -11.16 -16.69 8.58
CA ALA A 228 -12.11 -16.92 7.50
C ALA A 228 -11.86 -18.24 6.76
N TRP A 229 -10.61 -18.59 6.48
CA TRP A 229 -10.31 -19.85 5.78
C TRP A 229 -10.69 -21.09 6.59
N LYS A 230 -10.63 -21.03 7.92
CA LYS A 230 -11.08 -22.13 8.79
C LYS A 230 -12.58 -22.39 8.70
N VAL A 231 -13.36 -21.36 8.37
CA VAL A 231 -14.83 -21.44 8.21
C VAL A 231 -15.29 -21.59 6.76
N GLY A 232 -14.36 -21.96 5.87
CA GLY A 232 -14.66 -22.31 4.48
C GLY A 232 -14.48 -21.18 3.45
N ALA A 233 -13.95 -20.02 3.85
CA ALA A 233 -13.76 -18.91 2.92
C ALA A 233 -12.70 -19.21 1.85
N LYS A 234 -12.98 -18.78 0.63
CA LYS A 234 -12.09 -18.91 -0.51
C LYS A 234 -10.87 -18.00 -0.40
N LYS A 235 -9.69 -18.58 -0.63
CA LYS A 235 -8.46 -17.81 -0.87
C LYS A 235 -8.54 -17.12 -2.23
N PHE A 236 -8.28 -15.82 -2.28
CA PHE A 236 -8.41 -15.05 -3.51
C PHE A 236 -7.35 -13.95 -3.62
N GLY A 237 -6.76 -13.78 -4.81
CA GLY A 237 -5.70 -12.79 -5.07
C GLY A 237 -4.42 -13.01 -4.28
N MET A 238 -4.16 -14.25 -3.85
CA MET A 238 -2.95 -14.57 -3.09
C MET A 238 -1.70 -14.28 -3.92
N GLY A 239 -0.69 -13.67 -3.31
CA GLY A 239 0.56 -13.30 -3.96
C GLY A 239 0.57 -11.88 -4.52
N MET A 240 -0.56 -11.18 -4.57
CA MET A 240 -0.61 -9.78 -4.96
C MET A 240 -0.18 -8.88 -3.78
N ALA A 241 0.86 -8.07 -3.98
CA ALA A 241 1.19 -6.95 -3.10
C ALA A 241 1.26 -5.64 -3.88
N MET A 242 0.87 -4.56 -3.19
CA MET A 242 1.05 -3.19 -3.64
C MET A 242 2.54 -2.82 -3.50
N MET A 243 3.33 -3.29 -4.47
CA MET A 243 4.76 -3.02 -4.54
C MET A 243 5.01 -1.61 -5.06
N PHE A 244 6.03 -0.94 -4.50
CA PHE A 244 6.54 0.31 -5.02
C PHE A 244 8.05 0.24 -5.19
N GLY A 245 8.49 0.59 -6.40
CA GLY A 245 9.87 0.79 -6.85
C GLY A 245 11.00 0.18 -6.02
N GLY A 246 12.11 0.91 -5.95
CA GLY A 246 13.24 0.53 -5.09
C GLY A 246 12.99 0.89 -3.64
N GLN A 247 13.56 0.13 -2.71
CA GLN A 247 13.60 0.49 -1.30
C GLN A 247 14.92 0.07 -0.67
N ILE A 248 15.52 0.94 0.14
CA ILE A 248 16.74 0.64 0.90
C ILE A 248 16.40 -0.34 2.03
N LYS A 249 17.20 -1.39 2.14
CA LYS A 249 17.23 -2.32 3.26
C LYS A 249 18.56 -2.20 3.98
N GLU A 250 18.49 -2.19 5.30
CA GLU A 250 19.64 -2.24 6.18
C GLU A 250 19.22 -3.02 7.43
N ASP A 251 20.08 -3.88 7.94
CA ASP A 251 19.72 -4.75 9.08
C ASP A 251 19.68 -3.96 10.39
N THR A 252 20.46 -2.88 10.47
CA THR A 252 20.61 -2.05 11.66
C THR A 252 19.62 -0.87 11.72
N ILE A 253 18.98 -0.52 10.60
CA ILE A 253 18.10 0.65 10.49
C ILE A 253 16.80 0.24 9.80
N PRO A 254 15.63 0.43 10.43
CA PRO A 254 14.36 0.14 9.80
C PRO A 254 14.17 0.89 8.47
N SER A 255 13.76 0.17 7.42
CA SER A 255 13.67 0.70 6.05
C SER A 255 12.82 1.98 5.91
N TYR A 256 11.77 2.14 6.72
CA TYR A 256 10.93 3.35 6.71
C TYR A 256 11.71 4.62 7.11
N GLN A 257 12.86 4.50 7.78
CA GLN A 257 13.69 5.67 8.11
C GLN A 257 14.49 6.20 6.92
N PHE A 258 14.64 5.41 5.86
CA PHE A 258 15.21 5.88 4.58
C PHE A 258 14.14 6.44 3.64
N TRP A 259 12.86 6.13 3.89
CA TRP A 259 11.74 6.63 3.10
C TRP A 259 11.69 8.16 3.10
N LYS A 260 11.54 8.77 1.91
CA LYS A 260 11.50 10.23 1.71
C LYS A 260 12.72 10.99 2.26
N THR A 261 13.82 10.30 2.57
CA THR A 261 15.12 10.94 2.82
C THR A 261 15.84 11.24 1.52
N ASP A 262 16.83 12.11 1.53
CA ASP A 262 17.55 12.49 0.31
C ASP A 262 18.27 11.29 -0.33
N ILE A 263 18.91 10.44 0.48
CA ILE A 263 19.57 9.23 -0.03
C ILE A 263 18.56 8.22 -0.60
N GLY A 264 17.39 8.07 0.02
CA GLY A 264 16.33 7.20 -0.46
C GLY A 264 15.68 7.73 -1.74
N ILE A 265 15.39 9.03 -1.81
CA ILE A 265 14.83 9.66 -3.02
C ILE A 265 15.81 9.53 -4.19
N ALA A 266 17.09 9.82 -3.96
CA ALA A 266 18.13 9.69 -4.98
C ALA A 266 18.18 8.26 -5.53
N SER A 267 18.41 7.26 -4.65
CA SER A 267 18.66 5.89 -5.09
C SER A 267 17.42 5.13 -5.56
N CYS A 268 16.26 5.35 -4.93
CA CYS A 268 15.06 4.56 -5.21
C CYS A 268 14.14 5.16 -6.28
N GLU A 269 14.10 6.49 -6.40
CA GLU A 269 13.13 7.18 -7.26
C GLU A 269 13.75 7.91 -8.46
N MET A 270 15.04 8.24 -8.35
CA MET A 270 15.73 9.16 -9.27
C MET A 270 17.00 8.58 -9.86
N ALA A 271 17.20 7.26 -9.74
CA ALA A 271 18.38 6.59 -10.24
C ALA A 271 18.57 6.85 -11.75
N PRO A 272 19.77 7.31 -12.17
CA PRO A 272 20.05 7.51 -13.58
C PRO A 272 20.25 6.17 -14.31
N LEU A 273 20.68 5.13 -13.61
CA LEU A 273 20.96 3.82 -14.19
C LEU A 273 20.63 2.73 -13.16
N TRP A 274 19.80 1.76 -13.55
CA TRP A 274 19.61 0.52 -12.81
C TRP A 274 20.30 -0.63 -13.53
N VAL A 275 21.03 -1.45 -12.77
CA VAL A 275 21.61 -2.71 -13.27
C VAL A 275 21.19 -3.88 -12.40
N ASN A 276 21.06 -5.05 -13.01
CA ASN A 276 20.73 -6.31 -12.34
C ASN A 276 21.97 -6.97 -11.70
N GLU A 277 21.82 -8.21 -11.23
CA GLU A 277 22.86 -9.01 -10.56
C GLU A 277 24.09 -9.32 -11.41
N VAL A 278 24.05 -9.12 -12.73
CA VAL A 278 25.21 -9.29 -13.63
C VAL A 278 25.76 -7.98 -14.17
N GLY A 279 25.17 -6.84 -13.80
CA GLY A 279 25.59 -5.52 -14.26
C GLY A 279 24.95 -5.06 -15.57
N GLN A 280 23.80 -5.61 -15.97
CA GLN A 280 23.05 -5.23 -17.17
C GLN A 280 21.82 -4.39 -16.84
N ARG A 281 21.47 -3.44 -17.72
CA ARG A 281 20.17 -2.76 -17.70
C ARG A 281 19.05 -3.76 -18.03
N PHE A 282 17.85 -3.47 -17.52
CA PHE A 282 16.68 -4.34 -17.72
C PHE A 282 15.37 -3.57 -17.92
N VAL A 283 15.36 -2.23 -17.77
CA VAL A 283 14.18 -1.38 -17.92
C VAL A 283 14.60 0.07 -18.19
N ASP A 284 13.72 0.88 -18.80
CA ASP A 284 13.79 2.33 -18.67
C ASP A 284 13.51 2.73 -17.22
N GLU A 285 14.49 3.30 -16.53
CA GLU A 285 14.37 3.69 -15.12
C GLU A 285 13.30 4.78 -14.90
N SER A 286 12.87 5.48 -15.95
CA SER A 286 11.75 6.43 -15.89
C SER A 286 10.40 5.75 -15.60
N VAL A 287 10.33 4.41 -15.69
CA VAL A 287 9.19 3.58 -15.27
C VAL A 287 8.73 3.89 -13.84
N PHE A 288 9.59 4.44 -12.98
CA PHE A 288 9.23 4.92 -11.64
C PHE A 288 8.09 5.95 -11.62
N ARG A 289 7.82 6.64 -12.74
CA ARG A 289 6.62 7.49 -12.90
C ARG A 289 5.32 6.74 -12.56
N ILE A 290 5.31 5.43 -12.78
CA ILE A 290 4.31 4.47 -12.31
C ILE A 290 5.03 3.53 -11.33
N TRP A 291 5.11 3.92 -10.06
CA TRP A 291 5.95 3.22 -9.07
C TRP A 291 5.62 1.74 -8.89
N ALA A 292 4.38 1.32 -9.17
CA ALA A 292 3.98 -0.08 -9.18
C ALA A 292 4.73 -0.87 -10.27
N HIS A 293 4.85 -0.31 -11.47
CA HIS A 293 5.60 -0.92 -12.56
C HIS A 293 7.10 -0.97 -12.28
N ALA A 294 7.66 0.06 -11.63
CA ALA A 294 9.04 -0.01 -11.15
C ALA A 294 9.25 -1.17 -10.15
N GLY A 295 8.30 -1.35 -9.22
CA GLY A 295 8.31 -2.49 -8.31
C GLY A 295 8.28 -3.82 -9.05
N ASN A 296 7.40 -3.95 -10.05
CA ASN A 296 7.29 -5.14 -10.92
C ASN A 296 8.58 -5.42 -11.69
N ALA A 297 9.25 -4.39 -12.23
CA ALA A 297 10.51 -4.55 -12.96
C ALA A 297 11.64 -4.99 -12.03
N ILE A 298 11.75 -4.35 -10.85
CA ILE A 298 12.82 -4.61 -9.88
C ILE A 298 12.66 -6.01 -9.26
N ILE A 299 11.45 -6.44 -8.87
CA ILE A 299 11.23 -7.73 -8.18
C ILE A 299 11.58 -8.95 -9.02
N ARG A 300 11.67 -8.79 -10.36
CA ARG A 300 12.03 -9.85 -11.31
C ARG A 300 13.53 -10.09 -11.46
N GLN A 301 14.36 -9.20 -10.94
CA GLN A 301 15.81 -9.39 -10.89
C GLN A 301 16.20 -10.11 -9.59
N GLU A 302 17.38 -10.73 -9.52
CA GLU A 302 17.85 -11.31 -8.25
C GLU A 302 18.47 -10.24 -7.36
N LYS A 303 19.12 -9.23 -7.95
CA LYS A 303 19.57 -8.01 -7.29
C LYS A 303 19.42 -6.82 -8.21
N VAL A 304 19.27 -5.62 -7.63
CA VAL A 304 19.26 -4.37 -8.40
C VAL A 304 20.15 -3.36 -7.71
N TYR A 305 21.00 -2.71 -8.50
CA TYR A 305 21.87 -1.63 -8.06
C TYR A 305 21.54 -0.34 -8.82
N ALA A 306 21.36 0.75 -8.09
CA ALA A 306 21.33 2.08 -8.68
C ALA A 306 22.76 2.65 -8.74
N ILE A 307 23.23 2.96 -9.95
CA ILE A 307 24.60 3.39 -10.21
C ILE A 307 24.67 4.90 -10.37
N PHE A 308 25.61 5.52 -9.68
CA PHE A 308 25.86 6.96 -9.72
C PHE A 308 27.35 7.26 -9.89
N ASP A 309 27.64 8.43 -10.43
CA ASP A 309 28.95 9.07 -10.32
C ASP A 309 28.85 10.32 -9.43
N GLN A 310 29.98 10.95 -9.14
CA GLN A 310 30.04 12.10 -8.23
C GLN A 310 29.28 13.32 -8.79
N ASP A 311 29.35 13.55 -10.10
CA ASP A 311 28.69 14.69 -10.76
C ASP A 311 27.17 14.63 -10.60
N ILE A 312 26.56 13.44 -10.72
CA ILE A 312 25.11 13.29 -10.56
C ILE A 312 24.69 13.55 -9.11
N LEU A 313 25.46 13.05 -8.13
CA LEU A 313 25.17 13.30 -6.72
C LEU A 313 25.28 14.79 -6.38
N ASP A 314 26.28 15.48 -6.93
CA ASP A 314 26.45 16.92 -6.76
C ASP A 314 25.32 17.69 -7.45
N GLU A 315 24.91 17.29 -8.65
CA GLU A 315 23.75 17.89 -9.33
C GLU A 315 22.48 17.76 -8.51
N PHE A 316 22.18 16.58 -7.97
CA PHE A 316 20.97 16.36 -7.16
C PHE A 316 21.00 17.15 -5.85
N ALA A 317 22.18 17.32 -5.25
CA ALA A 317 22.32 18.08 -4.02
C ALA A 317 22.23 19.60 -4.23
N ASP A 318 22.84 20.10 -5.30
CA ASP A 318 23.10 21.53 -5.45
C ASP A 318 22.15 22.23 -6.44
N LYS A 319 21.57 21.47 -7.39
CA LYS A 319 20.73 22.00 -8.47
C LYS A 319 19.29 21.50 -8.39
N LYS A 320 18.44 22.07 -9.26
CA LYS A 320 17.04 21.67 -9.38
C LYS A 320 16.93 20.24 -9.90
N LEU A 321 16.11 19.44 -9.24
CA LEU A 321 15.84 18.04 -9.60
C LEU A 321 15.20 17.90 -10.99
N PRO A 322 15.53 16.85 -11.76
CA PRO A 322 14.97 16.58 -13.08
C PRO A 322 13.47 16.18 -13.06
N ARG A 323 12.88 15.93 -11.88
CA ARG A 323 11.46 15.60 -11.72
C ARG A 323 10.90 16.28 -10.47
N SER A 324 9.63 16.67 -10.54
CA SER A 324 8.87 17.13 -9.36
C SER A 324 8.63 15.98 -8.39
N LEU A 325 8.78 16.26 -7.09
CA LEU A 325 8.43 15.34 -6.00
C LEU A 325 7.02 15.62 -5.42
N LYS A 326 6.31 16.61 -5.96
CA LYS A 326 4.93 16.91 -5.56
C LYS A 326 3.98 15.75 -5.93
N PRO A 327 2.92 15.52 -5.16
CA PRO A 327 2.50 16.26 -3.96
C PRO A 327 3.21 15.80 -2.67
N LEU A 328 4.05 14.77 -2.74
CA LEU A 328 4.65 14.14 -1.55
C LEU A 328 5.75 14.99 -0.90
N SER A 329 6.38 15.88 -1.67
CA SER A 329 7.40 16.79 -1.17
C SER A 329 7.51 18.05 -2.03
N ASP A 330 7.79 19.19 -1.39
CA ASP A 330 8.12 20.45 -2.07
C ASP A 330 9.63 20.63 -2.32
N ARG A 331 10.46 19.62 -1.98
CA ARG A 331 11.91 19.68 -2.23
C ARG A 331 12.20 19.86 -3.72
N THR A 332 13.09 20.80 -4.02
CA THR A 332 13.57 21.07 -5.37
C THR A 332 15.00 20.57 -5.59
N ARG A 333 15.69 20.15 -4.53
CA ARG A 333 17.05 19.57 -4.48
C ARG A 333 17.19 18.67 -3.25
N LEU A 334 18.25 17.88 -3.18
CA LEU A 334 18.56 16.91 -2.11
C LEU A 334 19.78 17.37 -1.30
N ASP A 335 19.64 18.48 -0.59
CA ASP A 335 20.74 19.21 0.07
C ASP A 335 21.46 18.42 1.17
N LYS A 336 20.83 17.39 1.74
CA LYS A 336 21.44 16.49 2.73
C LYS A 336 22.13 15.28 2.11
N LEU A 337 21.93 15.02 0.81
CA LEU A 337 22.42 13.81 0.12
C LEU A 337 23.90 13.54 0.40
N LYS A 338 24.78 14.53 0.19
CA LYS A 338 26.23 14.38 0.38
C LYS A 338 26.59 13.98 1.82
N SER A 339 25.96 14.61 2.81
CA SER A 339 26.19 14.29 4.23
C SER A 339 25.68 12.92 4.63
N MET A 340 24.54 12.50 4.07
CA MET A 340 23.97 11.17 4.30
C MET A 340 24.83 10.06 3.68
N ILE A 341 25.37 10.28 2.48
CA ILE A 341 26.32 9.36 1.83
C ILE A 341 27.59 9.26 2.67
N SER A 342 28.17 10.40 3.08
CA SER A 342 29.37 10.39 3.96
C SER A 342 29.12 9.66 5.28
N LYS A 343 27.93 9.81 5.87
CA LYS A 343 27.54 9.06 7.06
C LYS A 343 27.44 7.56 6.78
N ALA A 344 26.75 7.18 5.70
CA ALA A 344 26.59 5.78 5.30
C ALA A 344 27.94 5.09 5.04
N GLU A 345 28.89 5.79 4.39
CA GLU A 345 30.27 5.33 4.20
C GLU A 345 30.98 5.11 5.55
N LYS A 346 30.97 6.11 6.44
CA LYS A 346 31.64 6.04 7.76
C LYS A 346 31.06 4.97 8.67
N THR A 347 29.78 4.67 8.55
CA THR A 347 29.11 3.63 9.34
C THR A 347 29.01 2.30 8.61
N HIS A 348 29.65 2.16 7.44
CA HIS A 348 29.69 0.93 6.64
C HIS A 348 28.30 0.32 6.38
N LEU A 349 27.31 1.16 6.03
CA LEU A 349 25.97 0.65 5.72
C LEU A 349 26.01 -0.22 4.47
N SER A 350 25.41 -1.42 4.57
CA SER A 350 25.59 -2.52 3.61
C SER A 350 25.02 -2.22 2.23
N PHE A 351 24.01 -1.35 2.15
CA PHE A 351 23.37 -0.99 0.88
C PHE A 351 24.26 -0.10 -0.02
N LEU A 352 25.35 0.49 0.48
CA LEU A 352 26.17 1.45 -0.25
C LEU A 352 27.57 0.89 -0.55
N THR A 353 27.94 0.82 -1.83
CA THR A 353 29.31 0.52 -2.26
C THR A 353 29.90 1.70 -3.03
N LYS A 354 31.14 2.06 -2.70
CA LYS A 354 31.92 3.12 -3.36
C LYS A 354 33.20 2.55 -3.97
N ALA A 355 33.58 3.06 -5.14
CA ALA A 355 34.82 2.73 -5.83
C ALA A 355 35.38 3.93 -6.59
N ASN A 356 36.68 3.93 -6.89
CA ASN A 356 37.32 5.00 -7.66
C ASN A 356 37.14 4.81 -9.17
N SER A 357 36.81 3.60 -9.61
CA SER A 357 36.55 3.28 -11.02
C SER A 357 35.36 2.32 -11.16
N ILE A 358 34.77 2.28 -12.36
CA ILE A 358 33.71 1.31 -12.68
C ILE A 358 34.22 -0.14 -12.63
N ALA A 359 35.48 -0.38 -13.01
CA ALA A 359 36.09 -1.71 -12.92
C ALA A 359 36.19 -2.20 -11.47
N GLU A 360 36.65 -1.34 -10.56
CA GLU A 360 36.71 -1.65 -9.12
C GLU A 360 35.29 -1.83 -8.54
N LEU A 361 34.31 -1.03 -8.97
CA LEU A 361 32.91 -1.20 -8.55
C LEU A 361 32.35 -2.56 -8.99
N ALA A 362 32.63 -2.94 -10.23
CA ALA A 362 32.22 -4.21 -10.81
C ALA A 362 32.83 -5.40 -10.06
N GLU A 363 34.10 -5.32 -9.70
CA GLU A 363 34.79 -6.36 -8.92
C GLU A 363 34.19 -6.52 -7.52
N LYS A 364 34.02 -5.41 -6.78
CA LYS A 364 33.46 -5.42 -5.40
C LYS A 364 32.06 -6.02 -5.32
N LEU A 365 31.25 -5.84 -6.36
CA LEU A 365 29.85 -6.27 -6.40
C LEU A 365 29.63 -7.54 -7.24
N HIS A 366 30.70 -8.07 -7.85
CA HIS A 366 30.64 -9.21 -8.78
C HIS A 366 29.69 -8.97 -9.96
N LEU A 367 29.77 -7.78 -10.59
CA LEU A 367 28.94 -7.36 -11.72
C LEU A 367 29.74 -7.39 -13.05
N PRO A 368 29.92 -8.56 -13.69
CA PRO A 368 30.84 -8.71 -14.82
C PRO A 368 30.56 -7.78 -16.00
N GLN A 369 29.28 -7.46 -16.25
CA GLN A 369 28.87 -6.65 -17.42
C GLN A 369 28.81 -5.15 -17.12
N LEU A 370 29.11 -4.70 -15.89
CA LEU A 370 28.88 -3.30 -15.49
C LEU A 370 29.70 -2.32 -16.34
N ALA A 371 30.96 -2.63 -16.63
CA ALA A 371 31.83 -1.73 -17.39
C ALA A 371 31.32 -1.50 -18.82
N GLU A 372 30.87 -2.56 -19.50
CA GLU A 372 30.30 -2.48 -20.84
C GLU A 372 28.96 -1.74 -20.84
N THR A 373 28.10 -2.03 -19.86
CA THR A 373 26.81 -1.35 -19.66
C THR A 373 26.99 0.16 -19.48
N VAL A 374 27.90 0.59 -18.59
CA VAL A 374 28.15 2.02 -18.35
C VAL A 374 28.73 2.69 -19.60
N LYS A 375 29.62 2.01 -20.33
CA LYS A 375 30.16 2.51 -21.61
C LYS A 375 29.06 2.73 -22.65
N ARG A 376 28.18 1.75 -22.86
CA ARG A 376 27.05 1.84 -23.80
C ARG A 376 26.07 2.95 -23.37
N TYR A 377 25.69 2.97 -22.09
CA TYR A 377 24.79 3.98 -21.54
C TYR A 377 25.34 5.40 -21.72
N ASN A 378 26.65 5.61 -21.50
CA ASN A 378 27.31 6.89 -21.74
C ASN A 378 27.24 7.35 -23.20
N GLN A 379 27.42 6.43 -24.17
CA GLN A 379 27.30 6.75 -25.60
C GLN A 379 25.88 7.24 -25.93
N LEU A 380 24.86 6.54 -25.41
CA LEU A 380 23.44 6.89 -25.57
C LEU A 380 23.11 8.24 -24.92
N ALA A 381 23.65 8.50 -23.73
CA ALA A 381 23.45 9.75 -23.02
C ALA A 381 24.07 10.96 -23.76
N LEU A 382 25.25 10.78 -24.37
CA LEU A 382 25.91 11.83 -25.15
C LEU A 382 25.11 12.23 -26.39
N ILE A 383 24.48 11.27 -27.07
CA ILE A 383 23.60 11.53 -28.23
C ILE A 383 22.15 11.84 -27.83
N LYS A 384 21.83 11.81 -26.54
CA LYS A 384 20.49 12.04 -25.97
C LYS A 384 19.40 11.14 -26.57
N LYS A 385 19.75 9.90 -26.92
CA LYS A 385 18.83 8.91 -27.49
C LYS A 385 19.17 7.56 -26.90
N ASP A 386 18.24 6.98 -26.16
CA ASP A 386 18.35 5.61 -25.65
C ASP A 386 17.72 4.65 -26.65
N GLU A 387 18.55 3.95 -27.41
CA GLU A 387 18.09 2.96 -28.40
C GLU A 387 17.86 1.59 -27.78
N ASP A 388 18.25 1.40 -26.51
CA ASP A 388 18.14 0.10 -25.83
C ASP A 388 16.79 0.00 -25.09
N PHE A 389 16.34 1.08 -24.43
CA PHE A 389 15.13 1.09 -23.61
C PHE A 389 14.23 2.32 -23.82
N GLU A 390 14.52 3.18 -24.80
CA GLU A 390 13.71 4.37 -25.13
C GLU A 390 13.54 5.39 -24.00
N LYS A 391 14.44 5.37 -23.00
CA LYS A 391 14.49 6.37 -21.93
C LYS A 391 14.56 7.78 -22.50
N THR A 392 13.67 8.63 -22.02
CA THR A 392 13.59 10.02 -22.48
C THR A 392 14.88 10.80 -22.18
N ALA A 393 15.30 11.64 -23.14
CA ALA A 393 16.56 12.38 -23.12
C ALA A 393 16.83 13.18 -21.83
N ASN A 394 15.77 13.69 -21.18
CA ASN A 394 15.90 14.49 -19.95
C ASN A 394 16.40 13.68 -18.73
N TYR A 395 16.27 12.35 -18.78
CA TYR A 395 16.74 11.45 -17.72
C TYR A 395 18.04 10.73 -18.06
N LEU A 396 18.60 10.95 -19.26
CA LEU A 396 19.89 10.42 -19.64
C LEU A 396 21.01 11.29 -19.06
N LYS A 397 21.86 10.68 -18.23
CA LYS A 397 22.99 11.32 -17.54
C LYS A 397 24.21 10.45 -17.72
N THR A 398 25.32 11.03 -18.17
CA THR A 398 26.60 10.31 -18.26
C THR A 398 27.12 9.97 -16.86
N ILE A 399 27.68 8.77 -16.70
CA ILE A 399 28.34 8.24 -15.50
C ILE A 399 29.82 8.08 -15.85
N GLN A 400 30.63 9.11 -15.57
CA GLN A 400 32.01 9.19 -16.05
C GLN A 400 33.01 9.70 -14.99
N LYS A 401 32.56 10.44 -13.97
CA LYS A 401 33.46 11.08 -13.01
C LYS A 401 33.42 10.42 -11.63
N GLY A 402 34.50 9.70 -11.32
CA GLY A 402 34.68 9.06 -10.03
C GLY A 402 34.75 10.06 -8.85
N PRO A 403 34.50 9.61 -7.61
CA PRO A 403 34.14 8.24 -7.24
C PRO A 403 32.76 7.80 -7.77
N PHE A 404 32.60 6.49 -7.92
CA PHE A 404 31.36 5.84 -8.36
C PHE A 404 30.69 5.14 -7.20
N TYR A 405 29.36 5.08 -7.26
CA TYR A 405 28.52 4.60 -6.18
C TYR A 405 27.49 3.61 -6.71
N ALA A 406 27.24 2.56 -5.93
CA ALA A 406 26.14 1.64 -6.14
C ALA A 406 25.29 1.57 -4.86
N PHE A 407 23.97 1.70 -5.03
CA PHE A 407 22.98 1.49 -3.98
C PHE A 407 22.21 0.20 -4.24
N GLU A 408 22.30 -0.80 -3.36
CA GLU A 408 21.51 -2.02 -3.46
C GLU A 408 20.04 -1.74 -3.09
N LEU A 409 19.13 -2.17 -3.97
CA LEU A 409 17.69 -1.94 -3.83
C LEU A 409 16.95 -3.26 -3.56
N GLY A 410 16.13 -3.27 -2.51
CA GLY A 410 14.99 -4.17 -2.41
C GLY A 410 13.75 -3.56 -3.07
N VAL A 411 12.58 -4.14 -2.79
CA VAL A 411 11.29 -3.68 -3.31
C VAL A 411 10.37 -3.35 -2.16
N GLY A 412 9.92 -2.10 -2.08
CA GLY A 412 8.98 -1.69 -1.06
C GLY A 412 7.59 -2.26 -1.34
N ALA A 413 6.81 -2.55 -0.32
CA ALA A 413 5.39 -2.86 -0.47
C ALA A 413 4.56 -2.30 0.70
N TYR A 414 3.36 -1.80 0.41
CA TYR A 414 2.47 -1.21 1.44
C TYR A 414 1.53 -2.22 2.07
N CYS A 415 0.92 -3.09 1.27
CA CYS A 415 0.02 -4.14 1.72
C CYS A 415 0.00 -5.30 0.72
N THR A 416 -0.54 -6.43 1.16
CA THR A 416 -1.08 -7.46 0.26
C THR A 416 -2.53 -7.13 0.01
N MET A 417 -3.01 -7.21 -1.24
CA MET A 417 -4.41 -6.86 -1.56
C MET A 417 -5.33 -8.09 -1.57
N GLY A 418 -4.76 -9.30 -1.55
CA GLY A 418 -5.51 -10.56 -1.52
C GLY A 418 -5.71 -11.17 -0.14
N GLY A 419 -6.64 -12.12 -0.10
CA GLY A 419 -6.93 -12.91 1.09
C GLY A 419 -8.27 -13.63 0.99
N LEU A 420 -9.33 -12.86 0.68
CA LEU A 420 -10.73 -13.33 0.66
C LEU A 420 -11.45 -12.84 -0.58
N ARG A 421 -12.25 -13.70 -1.22
CA ARG A 421 -13.17 -13.28 -2.28
C ARG A 421 -14.44 -12.72 -1.63
N VAL A 422 -14.90 -11.60 -2.16
CA VAL A 422 -16.19 -10.99 -1.77
C VAL A 422 -17.08 -10.75 -2.98
N ASN A 423 -18.39 -10.65 -2.75
CA ASN A 423 -19.35 -10.17 -3.74
C ASN A 423 -19.53 -8.63 -3.64
N ARG A 424 -20.45 -8.06 -4.43
CA ARG A 424 -20.78 -6.63 -4.46
C ARG A 424 -21.32 -6.06 -3.13
N LYS A 425 -21.72 -6.92 -2.19
CA LYS A 425 -22.19 -6.57 -0.84
C LYS A 425 -21.09 -6.71 0.23
N ASN A 426 -19.86 -7.02 -0.18
CA ASN A 426 -18.74 -7.35 0.69
C ASN A 426 -18.94 -8.62 1.56
N GLU A 427 -19.88 -9.49 1.20
CA GLU A 427 -20.04 -10.81 1.82
C GLU A 427 -18.92 -11.74 1.36
N VAL A 428 -18.30 -12.46 2.29
CA VAL A 428 -17.22 -13.42 1.98
C VAL A 428 -17.78 -14.64 1.29
N LEU A 429 -17.11 -15.09 0.22
CA LEU A 429 -17.51 -16.25 -0.55
C LEU A 429 -16.72 -17.51 -0.17
N ASP A 430 -17.41 -18.65 -0.17
CA ASP A 430 -16.82 -19.98 -0.06
C ASP A 430 -16.18 -20.45 -1.38
N GLU A 431 -15.58 -21.64 -1.38
CA GLU A 431 -14.94 -22.23 -2.56
C GLU A 431 -15.91 -22.46 -3.74
N ASN A 432 -17.21 -22.55 -3.48
CA ASN A 432 -18.27 -22.72 -4.49
C ASN A 432 -18.90 -21.38 -4.91
N GLY A 433 -18.36 -20.25 -4.44
CA GLY A 433 -18.88 -18.91 -4.75
C GLY A 433 -20.17 -18.55 -3.99
N ARG A 434 -20.57 -19.32 -2.98
CA ARG A 434 -21.72 -19.02 -2.12
C ARG A 434 -21.27 -18.14 -0.97
N GLN A 435 -22.13 -17.21 -0.55
CA GLN A 435 -21.84 -16.38 0.61
C GLN A 435 -21.79 -17.20 1.90
N ILE A 436 -20.85 -16.87 2.78
CA ILE A 436 -20.83 -17.33 4.16
C ILE A 436 -21.65 -16.32 4.97
N SER A 437 -22.91 -16.69 5.27
CA SER A 437 -23.86 -15.80 5.95
C SER A 437 -23.30 -15.25 7.25
N GLY A 438 -23.31 -13.92 7.38
CA GLY A 438 -22.79 -13.20 8.55
C GLY A 438 -21.27 -12.95 8.53
N LEU A 439 -20.55 -13.33 7.47
CA LEU A 439 -19.13 -13.03 7.31
C LEU A 439 -18.88 -12.03 6.18
N TYR A 440 -18.20 -10.94 6.50
CA TYR A 440 -17.85 -9.85 5.58
C TYR A 440 -16.36 -9.56 5.63
N ALA A 441 -15.80 -9.01 4.55
CA ALA A 441 -14.40 -8.59 4.50
C ALA A 441 -14.22 -7.28 3.72
N VAL A 442 -13.30 -6.43 4.20
CA VAL A 442 -13.13 -5.05 3.75
C VAL A 442 -11.65 -4.64 3.69
N GLY A 443 -11.35 -3.60 2.91
CA GLY A 443 -9.97 -3.13 2.70
C GLY A 443 -9.06 -4.25 2.17
N SER A 444 -7.81 -4.28 2.63
CA SER A 444 -6.77 -5.18 2.11
C SER A 444 -7.04 -6.68 2.31
N ASP A 445 -8.01 -7.06 3.15
CA ASP A 445 -8.42 -8.47 3.26
C ASP A 445 -9.23 -8.95 2.04
N ALA A 446 -9.80 -8.01 1.27
CA ALA A 446 -10.72 -8.26 0.17
C ALA A 446 -10.46 -7.41 -1.09
N SER A 447 -9.40 -6.60 -1.15
CA SER A 447 -9.20 -5.62 -2.23
C SER A 447 -8.64 -6.20 -3.53
N ALA A 448 -8.31 -7.50 -3.56
CA ALA A 448 -7.95 -8.21 -4.78
C ALA A 448 -9.06 -8.19 -5.84
N VAL A 449 -10.29 -7.88 -5.47
CA VAL A 449 -11.38 -7.66 -6.44
C VAL A 449 -11.17 -6.38 -7.28
N LEU A 450 -10.28 -5.48 -6.87
CA LEU A 450 -10.00 -4.22 -7.56
C LEU A 450 -8.76 -4.28 -8.45
N VAL A 451 -7.95 -5.33 -8.37
CA VAL A 451 -6.64 -5.37 -9.02
C VAL A 451 -6.46 -6.67 -9.77
N GLY A 452 -5.56 -6.65 -10.75
CA GLY A 452 -5.04 -7.84 -11.40
C GLY A 452 -3.68 -8.22 -10.84
N ASP A 453 -2.71 -8.34 -11.73
CA ASP A 453 -1.31 -8.66 -11.42
C ASP A 453 -0.53 -7.49 -10.79
N THR A 454 -1.05 -6.27 -10.84
CA THR A 454 -0.42 -5.09 -10.25
C THR A 454 -1.42 -4.05 -9.74
N TYR A 455 -0.94 -3.08 -8.94
CA TYR A 455 -1.77 -2.03 -8.36
C TYR A 455 -1.96 -0.84 -9.31
N GLY A 456 -3.21 -0.49 -9.59
CA GLY A 456 -3.65 0.66 -10.39
C GLY A 456 -3.29 2.00 -9.76
N VAL A 457 -2.11 2.53 -10.06
CA VAL A 457 -1.69 3.88 -9.61
C VAL A 457 -2.11 5.00 -10.58
N ASN A 458 -2.63 4.64 -11.75
CA ASN A 458 -3.34 5.50 -12.69
C ASN A 458 -4.60 6.10 -12.05
N VAL A 459 -5.19 5.42 -11.04
CA VAL A 459 -6.25 5.95 -10.17
C VAL A 459 -5.74 6.09 -8.72
N PRO A 460 -5.02 7.18 -8.41
CA PRO A 460 -4.48 7.41 -7.07
C PRO A 460 -5.52 7.36 -5.96
N GLY A 461 -5.15 6.69 -4.86
CA GLY A 461 -5.95 6.55 -3.64
C GLY A 461 -6.99 5.43 -3.67
N SER A 462 -7.01 4.58 -4.69
CA SER A 462 -8.02 3.54 -4.90
C SER A 462 -8.11 2.53 -3.74
N GLU A 463 -7.00 2.01 -3.21
CA GLU A 463 -7.05 1.09 -2.06
C GLU A 463 -7.58 1.77 -0.78
N ALA A 464 -7.11 2.97 -0.51
CA ALA A 464 -7.51 3.73 0.68
C ALA A 464 -8.99 4.14 0.60
N GLY A 465 -9.46 4.56 -0.56
CA GLY A 465 -10.87 4.85 -0.75
C GLY A 465 -11.72 3.58 -0.76
N TYR A 466 -11.18 2.44 -1.21
CA TYR A 466 -11.86 1.15 -1.09
C TYR A 466 -12.01 0.73 0.36
N CYS A 467 -11.03 1.02 1.24
CA CYS A 467 -11.20 0.82 2.67
C CYS A 467 -12.47 1.52 3.20
N ILE A 468 -12.72 2.75 2.77
CA ILE A 468 -13.92 3.52 3.16
C ILE A 468 -15.18 2.91 2.52
N TYR A 469 -15.14 2.70 1.21
CA TYR A 469 -16.27 2.18 0.44
C TYR A 469 -16.73 0.81 0.93
N SER A 470 -15.81 -0.14 1.06
CA SER A 470 -16.10 -1.51 1.49
C SER A 470 -16.59 -1.57 2.94
N GLY A 471 -16.01 -0.76 3.83
CA GLY A 471 -16.48 -0.61 5.21
C GLY A 471 -17.94 -0.16 5.28
N ARG A 472 -18.31 0.89 4.54
CA ARG A 472 -19.68 1.40 4.48
C ARG A 472 -20.63 0.40 3.81
N THR A 473 -20.22 -0.17 2.69
CA THR A 473 -21.04 -1.12 1.92
C THR A 473 -21.36 -2.38 2.72
N ALA A 474 -20.39 -2.93 3.46
CA ALA A 474 -20.64 -4.07 4.34
C ALA A 474 -21.69 -3.74 5.40
N VAL A 475 -21.55 -2.59 6.06
CA VAL A 475 -22.49 -2.15 7.11
C VAL A 475 -23.89 -1.88 6.57
N ASP A 476 -24.01 -1.23 5.40
CA ASP A 476 -25.30 -1.00 4.74
C ASP A 476 -26.05 -2.31 4.50
N ASN A 477 -25.34 -3.37 4.10
CA ASN A 477 -25.94 -4.69 3.86
C ASN A 477 -26.24 -5.46 5.15
N ILE A 478 -25.40 -5.31 6.19
CA ILE A 478 -25.66 -5.89 7.51
C ILE A 478 -26.93 -5.30 8.14
N ALA A 479 -27.12 -3.98 8.05
CA ALA A 479 -28.28 -3.30 8.60
C ALA A 479 -29.61 -3.76 7.97
N MET A 480 -29.61 -4.18 6.70
CA MET A 480 -30.79 -4.74 6.03
C MET A 480 -31.17 -6.15 6.53
N LEU A 481 -30.29 -6.84 7.27
CA LEU A 481 -30.55 -8.16 7.86
C LEU A 481 -31.08 -8.05 9.31
N THR A 482 -30.91 -6.90 9.94
CA THR A 482 -31.27 -6.65 11.35
C THR A 482 -32.63 -5.96 11.52
N HIS A 483 -33.18 -5.40 10.44
CA HIS A 483 -34.53 -4.86 10.32
C HIS A 483 -35.38 -5.80 9.46
#